data_AF-A0A7Z9Y284-F1
#
_entry.id   AF-A0A7Z9Y284-F1
#
_cell.length_a   1.000
_cell.length_b   1.000
_cell.length_c   1.000
_cell.angle_alpha   90.00
_cell.angle_beta   90.00
_cell.angle_gamma   90.00
#
_symmetry.space_group_name_H-M   'P 1'
#
loop_
_entity.id
_entity.type
_entity.pdbx_description
1 polymer ?
#
loop_
_entity_poly.entity_id
_entity_poly.type
_entity_poly.pdbx_seq_one_letter_code
_entity_poly.pdbx_strand_id
1 'polypeptide(L)'
;MPIDNRSRFIKGAGVVLAVSYPVLAISTFFRGAYQLFLKEGDINPVGPILTLTASLLYFLATFGFAIRRRWAWYLSVTVLGIETAFTLVVGILSILYPEMIGSTVWRYFGIDYAFFPLIQPLIGLAWLLYPETMQAYGIREAAE
;
A
#
# COMPACT_ATOMS: atom_id res chain seq x y z
N MET A 1 13.34 -4.69 -34.15
CA MET A 1 12.17 -4.64 -33.24
C MET A 1 12.41 -3.55 -32.22
N PRO A 2 11.56 -2.51 -32.10
CA PRO A 2 11.68 -1.60 -30.98
C PRO A 2 11.37 -2.40 -29.72
N ILE A 3 12.33 -2.53 -28.80
CA ILE A 3 12.05 -3.18 -27.53
C ILE A 3 11.06 -2.28 -26.80
N ASP A 4 9.80 -2.71 -26.76
CA ASP A 4 8.70 -1.94 -26.19
C ASP A 4 9.03 -1.54 -24.75
N ASN A 5 9.30 -0.26 -24.57
CA ASN A 5 9.66 0.33 -23.29
C ASN A 5 8.49 0.21 -22.30
N ARG A 6 7.24 0.09 -22.78
CA ARG A 6 6.03 -0.07 -21.94
C ARG A 6 5.99 -1.44 -21.29
N SER A 7 6.25 -2.53 -22.03
CA SER A 7 6.30 -3.88 -21.44
C SER A 7 7.35 -4.00 -20.33
N ARG A 8 8.50 -3.32 -20.46
CA ARG A 8 9.54 -3.26 -19.42
C ARG A 8 9.08 -2.46 -18.19
N PHE A 9 8.41 -1.32 -18.39
CA PHE A 9 7.84 -0.53 -17.30
C PHE A 9 6.77 -1.31 -16.52
N ILE A 10 5.86 -2.01 -17.21
CA ILE A 10 4.79 -2.79 -16.59
C ILE A 10 5.36 -3.96 -15.78
N LYS A 11 6.38 -4.66 -16.30
CA LYS A 11 7.07 -5.70 -15.53
C LYS A 11 7.84 -5.12 -14.34
N GLY A 12 8.51 -3.98 -14.53
CA GLY A 12 9.26 -3.30 -13.47
C GLY A 12 8.39 -2.82 -12.31
N ALA A 13 7.27 -2.16 -12.62
CA ALA A 13 6.34 -1.68 -11.60
C ALA A 13 5.75 -2.82 -10.76
N GLY A 14 5.33 -3.92 -11.40
CA GLY A 14 4.83 -5.10 -10.68
C GLY A 14 5.86 -5.74 -9.76
N VAL A 15 7.14 -5.81 -10.18
CA VAL A 15 8.23 -6.35 -9.35
C VAL A 15 8.53 -5.44 -8.16
N VAL A 16 8.62 -4.13 -8.39
CA VAL A 16 8.86 -3.16 -7.30
C VAL A 16 7.74 -3.24 -6.26
N LEU A 17 6.48 -3.31 -6.69
CA LEU A 17 5.33 -3.46 -5.79
C LEU A 17 5.40 -4.78 -5.01
N ALA A 18 5.65 -5.90 -5.70
CA ALA A 18 5.71 -7.23 -5.07
C ALA A 18 6.82 -7.37 -4.02
N VAL A 19 7.92 -6.59 -4.15
CA VAL A 19 9.01 -6.58 -3.15
C VAL A 19 8.77 -5.56 -2.05
N SER A 20 8.27 -4.37 -2.39
CA SER A 20 8.11 -3.28 -1.43
C SER A 20 7.00 -3.51 -0.41
N TYR A 21 5.86 -4.09 -0.80
CA TYR A 21 4.75 -4.38 0.12
C TYR A 21 5.15 -5.32 1.28
N PRO A 22 5.80 -6.48 1.05
CA PRO A 22 6.24 -7.34 2.15
C PRO A 22 7.20 -6.63 3.11
N VAL A 23 8.13 -5.84 2.57
CA VAL A 23 9.12 -5.11 3.39
C VAL A 23 8.43 -4.07 4.27
N LEU A 24 7.49 -3.30 3.72
CA LEU A 24 6.69 -2.35 4.50
C LEU A 24 5.81 -3.04 5.52
N ALA A 25 5.17 -4.15 5.15
CA ALA A 25 4.32 -4.91 6.06
C ALA A 25 5.11 -5.30 7.31
N ILE A 26 6.29 -5.90 7.14
CA ILE A 26 7.15 -6.31 8.25
C ILE A 26 7.66 -5.10 9.04
N SER A 27 8.15 -4.06 8.36
CA SER A 27 8.66 -2.84 9.00
C SER A 27 7.61 -2.16 9.88
N THR A 28 6.41 -2.00 9.34
CA THR A 28 5.31 -1.32 10.03
C THR A 28 4.68 -2.19 11.11
N PHE A 29 4.63 -3.51 10.93
CA PHE A 29 4.27 -4.46 11.98
C PHE A 29 5.16 -4.28 13.21
N PHE A 30 6.48 -4.36 13.04
CA PHE A 30 7.41 -4.22 14.17
C PHE A 30 7.36 -2.83 14.80
N ARG A 31 7.28 -1.76 13.99
CA ARG A 31 7.10 -0.39 14.51
C ARG A 31 5.83 -0.27 15.36
N GLY A 32 4.69 -0.72 14.83
CA GLY A 32 3.40 -0.64 15.52
C GLY A 32 3.35 -1.51 16.77
N ALA A 33 3.84 -2.74 16.69
CA ALA A 33 3.89 -3.67 17.82
C ALA A 33 4.82 -3.15 18.93
N TYR A 34 6.01 -2.64 18.57
CA TYR A 34 6.90 -2.02 19.55
C TYR A 34 6.23 -0.83 20.24
N GLN A 35 5.61 0.07 19.47
CA GLN A 35 4.93 1.23 20.03
C GLN A 35 3.74 0.86 20.92
N LEU A 36 3.02 -0.23 20.61
CA LEU A 36 1.84 -0.63 21.37
C LEU A 36 2.17 -1.44 22.63
N PHE A 37 3.18 -2.31 22.58
CA PHE A 37 3.46 -3.29 23.64
C PHE A 37 4.70 -2.98 24.49
N LEU A 38 5.71 -2.34 23.89
CA LEU A 38 7.05 -2.24 24.49
C LEU A 38 7.46 -0.80 24.81
N LYS A 39 6.81 0.18 24.19
CA LYS A 39 7.11 1.59 24.44
C LYS A 39 6.43 2.03 25.73
N GLU A 40 7.23 2.47 26.69
CA GLU A 40 6.74 3.00 27.96
C GLU A 40 6.38 4.49 27.83
N GLY A 41 5.28 4.91 28.47
CA GLY A 41 4.79 6.31 28.49
C GLY A 41 3.30 6.45 28.16
N ASP A 42 2.77 7.66 28.32
CA ASP A 42 1.39 8.00 27.94
C ASP A 42 1.32 8.22 26.42
N ILE A 43 1.28 7.12 25.68
CA ILE A 43 1.25 7.10 24.23
C ILE A 43 -0.21 7.05 23.75
N ASN A 44 -0.55 7.96 22.85
CA ASN A 44 -1.83 7.88 22.15
C ASN A 44 -1.90 6.59 21.30
N PRO A 45 -2.81 5.65 21.62
CA PRO A 45 -2.86 4.33 20.97
C PRO A 45 -3.33 4.39 19.51
N VAL A 46 -3.94 5.50 19.08
CA VAL A 46 -4.48 5.66 17.72
C VAL A 46 -3.37 5.48 16.67
N GLY A 47 -2.21 6.10 16.88
CA GLY A 47 -1.10 6.04 15.92
C GLY A 47 -0.56 4.61 15.69
N PRO A 48 -0.21 3.87 16.75
CA PRO A 48 0.19 2.47 16.67
C PRO A 48 -0.89 1.56 16.06
N ILE A 49 -2.17 1.74 16.40
CA ILE A 49 -3.28 0.97 15.82
C ILE A 49 -3.40 1.22 14.32
N LEU A 50 -3.35 2.47 13.88
CA LEU A 50 -3.35 2.82 12.45
C LEU A 50 -2.13 2.22 11.73
N THR A 51 -0.98 2.20 12.39
CA THR A 51 0.25 1.58 11.85
C THR A 51 0.10 0.07 11.67
N LEU A 52 -0.50 -0.62 12.64
CA LEU A 52 -0.78 -2.05 12.54
C LEU A 52 -1.87 -2.36 11.49
N THR A 53 -2.83 -1.45 11.33
CA THR A 53 -3.84 -1.56 10.27
C THR A 53 -3.19 -1.43 8.89
N ALA A 54 -2.28 -0.47 8.71
CA ALA A 54 -1.49 -0.34 7.49
C ALA A 54 -0.65 -1.60 7.22
N SER A 55 0.01 -2.14 8.25
CA SER A 55 0.73 -3.42 8.15
C SER A 55 -0.16 -4.55 7.60
N LEU A 56 -1.40 -4.67 8.10
CA LEU A 56 -2.34 -5.68 7.61
C LEU A 56 -2.69 -5.46 6.13
N LEU A 57 -2.93 -4.22 5.73
CA LEU A 57 -3.19 -3.88 4.32
C LEU A 57 -1.97 -4.21 3.43
N TYR A 58 -0.75 -3.88 3.86
CA TYR A 58 0.47 -4.24 3.14
C TYR A 58 0.64 -5.77 2.99
N PHE A 59 0.27 -6.55 4.02
CA PHE A 59 0.24 -8.01 3.92
C PHE A 59 -0.80 -8.48 2.89
N LEU A 60 -2.02 -7.95 2.92
CA LEU A 60 -3.07 -8.31 1.95
C LEU A 60 -2.67 -7.95 0.52
N ALA A 61 -2.06 -6.79 0.31
CA ALA A 61 -1.51 -6.37 -0.98
C ALA A 61 -0.43 -7.34 -1.46
N THR A 62 0.46 -7.81 -0.57
CA THR A 62 1.48 -8.82 -0.88
C THR A 62 0.86 -10.09 -1.47
N PHE A 63 -0.21 -10.62 -0.86
CA PHE A 63 -0.92 -11.78 -1.39
C PHE A 63 -1.61 -11.48 -2.73
N GLY A 64 -2.19 -10.30 -2.87
CA GLY A 64 -2.81 -9.84 -4.11
C GLY A 64 -1.84 -9.79 -5.29
N PHE A 65 -0.61 -9.33 -5.08
CA PHE A 65 0.43 -9.29 -6.11
C PHE A 65 1.09 -10.66 -6.37
N ALA A 66 1.20 -11.50 -5.34
CA ALA A 66 1.79 -12.83 -5.47
C ALA A 66 0.92 -13.80 -6.30
N ILE A 67 -0.41 -13.61 -6.28
CA ILE A 67 -1.37 -14.54 -6.88
C ILE A 67 -1.93 -13.98 -8.20
N ARG A 68 -1.75 -14.71 -9.31
CA ARG A 68 -2.29 -14.35 -10.63
C ARG A 68 -3.69 -14.94 -10.87
N ARG A 69 -4.68 -14.48 -10.11
CA ARG A 69 -6.09 -14.91 -10.23
C ARG A 69 -7.04 -13.72 -10.21
N ARG A 70 -8.23 -13.87 -10.83
CA ARG A 70 -9.27 -12.83 -10.88
C ARG A 70 -9.60 -12.24 -9.49
N TRP A 71 -9.80 -13.09 -8.49
CA TRP A 71 -10.11 -12.64 -7.13
C TRP A 71 -8.96 -11.83 -6.49
N ALA A 72 -7.71 -12.18 -6.82
CA ALA A 72 -6.53 -11.48 -6.29
C ALA A 72 -6.38 -10.08 -6.90
N TRP A 73 -6.86 -9.89 -8.13
CA TRP A 73 -6.97 -8.55 -8.74
C TRP A 73 -7.96 -7.68 -7.96
N TYR A 74 -9.18 -8.18 -7.69
CA TYR A 74 -10.17 -7.45 -6.91
C TYR A 74 -9.68 -7.14 -5.49
N LEU A 75 -9.02 -8.11 -4.84
CA LEU A 75 -8.39 -7.90 -3.54
C LEU A 75 -7.36 -6.77 -3.60
N SER A 76 -6.45 -6.81 -4.59
CA SER A 76 -5.38 -5.81 -4.73
C SER A 76 -5.95 -4.40 -4.98
N VAL A 77 -6.91 -4.26 -5.90
CA VAL A 77 -7.56 -2.98 -6.19
C VAL A 77 -8.27 -2.44 -4.95
N THR A 78 -8.97 -3.30 -4.22
CA THR A 78 -9.70 -2.91 -3.00
C THR A 78 -8.73 -2.45 -1.90
N VAL A 79 -7.69 -3.24 -1.63
CA VAL A 79 -6.69 -2.93 -0.60
C VAL A 79 -5.99 -1.61 -0.92
N LEU A 80 -5.49 -1.44 -2.15
CA LEU A 80 -4.79 -0.21 -2.53
C LEU A 80 -5.73 1.02 -2.53
N GLY A 81 -7.02 0.82 -2.86
CA GLY A 81 -8.03 1.85 -2.72
C GLY A 81 -8.23 2.28 -1.26
N ILE A 82 -8.33 1.30 -0.35
CA ILE A 82 -8.41 1.55 1.10
C ILE A 82 -7.15 2.27 1.59
N GLU A 83 -5.95 1.80 1.21
CA GLU A 83 -4.69 2.44 1.60
C GLU A 83 -4.64 3.90 1.14
N THR A 84 -5.00 4.16 -0.11
CA THR A 84 -5.03 5.53 -0.64
C THR A 84 -6.01 6.40 0.17
N ALA A 85 -7.22 5.90 0.43
CA ALA A 85 -8.23 6.61 1.19
C ALA A 85 -7.78 6.90 2.63
N PHE A 86 -7.23 5.91 3.33
CA PHE A 86 -6.72 6.07 4.68
C PHE A 86 -5.53 7.02 4.74
N THR A 87 -4.58 6.92 3.81
CA THR A 87 -3.43 7.86 3.74
C THR A 87 -3.90 9.30 3.57
N LEU A 88 -4.92 9.55 2.74
CA LEU A 88 -5.48 10.89 2.56
C LEU A 88 -6.24 11.37 3.80
N VAL A 89 -7.14 10.55 4.34
CA VAL A 89 -7.95 10.89 5.52
C VAL A 89 -7.05 11.12 6.74
N VAL A 90 -6.17 10.19 7.06
CA VAL A 90 -5.25 10.29 8.20
C VAL A 90 -4.22 11.41 7.97
N GLY A 91 -3.77 11.62 6.74
CA GLY A 91 -2.89 12.74 6.40
C GLY A 91 -3.54 14.10 6.66
N ILE A 92 -4.80 14.30 6.25
CA ILE A 92 -5.58 15.50 6.55
C ILE A 92 -5.82 15.63 8.05
N LEU A 93 -6.26 14.57 8.72
CA LEU A 93 -6.49 14.57 10.17
C LEU A 93 -5.21 14.83 10.97
N SER A 94 -4.04 14.44 10.46
CA SER A 94 -2.75 14.76 11.09
C SER A 94 -2.46 16.26 11.11
N ILE A 95 -2.97 17.00 10.12
CA ILE A 95 -2.84 18.46 10.03
C ILE A 95 -3.86 19.14 10.95
N LEU A 96 -5.11 18.68 10.92
CA LEU A 96 -6.21 19.28 11.69
C LEU A 96 -6.17 18.94 13.18
N TYR A 97 -5.78 17.71 13.53
CA TYR A 97 -5.83 17.16 14.89
C TYR A 97 -4.55 16.37 15.21
N PRO A 98 -3.37 17.02 15.25
CA PRO A 98 -2.07 16.35 15.39
C PRO A 98 -1.93 15.56 16.71
N GLU A 99 -2.50 16.07 17.79
CA GLU A 99 -2.54 15.44 19.13
C GLU A 99 -3.30 14.11 19.11
N MET A 100 -4.37 14.01 18.30
CA MET A 100 -5.26 12.84 18.24
C MET A 100 -4.67 11.71 17.38
N ILE A 101 -4.00 12.02 16.27
CA ILE A 101 -3.46 11.00 15.37
C ILE A 101 -2.12 10.44 15.89
N GLY A 102 -1.29 11.29 16.48
CA GLY A 102 0.01 10.87 16.98
C GLY A 102 0.94 10.35 15.87
N SER A 103 1.79 9.37 16.19
CA SER A 103 2.76 8.79 15.26
C SER A 103 2.18 7.59 14.52
N THR A 104 2.02 7.70 13.21
CA THR A 104 1.57 6.60 12.35
C THR A 104 2.23 6.69 10.98
N VAL A 105 2.23 5.59 10.23
CA VAL A 105 2.80 5.53 8.88
C VAL A 105 2.07 6.43 7.88
N TRP A 106 0.82 6.77 8.15
CA TRP A 106 0.02 7.69 7.33
C TRP A 106 0.11 9.15 7.78
N ARG A 107 0.87 9.44 8.85
CA ARG A 107 0.99 10.80 9.39
C ARG A 107 1.52 11.73 8.31
N TYR A 108 0.83 12.86 8.11
CA TYR A 108 1.14 13.83 7.05
C TYR A 108 1.35 13.16 5.67
N PHE A 109 0.43 12.26 5.29
CA PHE A 109 0.47 11.51 4.03
C PHE A 109 1.67 10.55 3.90
N GLY A 110 2.30 10.19 5.03
CA GLY A 110 3.47 9.31 5.07
C GLY A 110 4.79 10.02 4.84
N ILE A 111 4.92 11.28 5.28
CA ILE A 111 6.17 12.05 5.16
C ILE A 111 7.37 11.35 5.79
N ASP A 112 7.17 10.63 6.91
CA ASP A 112 8.20 9.83 7.60
C ASP A 112 8.75 8.68 6.73
N TYR A 113 8.04 8.36 5.64
CA TYR A 113 8.38 7.34 4.66
C TYR A 113 8.54 7.95 3.26
N ALA A 114 8.89 9.23 3.15
CA ALA A 114 9.04 9.92 1.86
C ALA A 114 7.79 9.81 0.96
N PHE A 115 6.59 9.88 1.55
CA PHE A 115 5.29 9.77 0.87
C PHE A 115 5.01 8.43 0.19
N PHE A 116 5.81 7.41 0.50
CA PHE A 116 5.64 6.07 -0.06
C PHE A 116 4.24 5.48 0.18
N PRO A 117 3.61 5.63 1.37
CA PRO A 117 2.24 5.19 1.62
C PRO A 117 1.15 5.87 0.77
N LEU A 118 1.46 7.00 0.14
CA LEU A 118 0.57 7.69 -0.79
C LEU A 118 0.87 7.30 -2.24
N ILE A 119 2.15 7.36 -2.63
CA ILE A 119 2.57 7.20 -4.02
C ILE A 119 2.45 5.74 -4.48
N GLN A 120 2.88 4.79 -3.64
CA GLN A 120 2.92 3.39 -4.00
C GLN A 120 1.54 2.79 -4.34
N PRO A 121 0.46 2.98 -3.54
CA PRO A 121 -0.85 2.45 -3.90
C PRO A 121 -1.41 3.11 -5.16
N LEU A 122 -1.13 4.39 -5.42
CA LEU A 122 -1.52 5.04 -6.67
C LEU A 122 -0.84 4.40 -7.89
N ILE A 123 0.46 4.13 -7.81
CA ILE A 123 1.20 3.42 -8.86
C ILE A 123 0.64 2.01 -9.04
N GLY A 124 0.34 1.31 -7.94
CA GLY A 124 -0.23 -0.04 -7.99
C GLY A 124 -1.62 -0.08 -8.60
N LEU A 125 -2.49 0.89 -8.30
CA LEU A 125 -3.80 1.02 -8.93
C LEU A 125 -3.67 1.33 -10.43
N ALA A 126 -2.82 2.29 -10.79
CA ALA A 126 -2.56 2.61 -12.19
C ALA A 126 -2.04 1.39 -12.97
N TRP A 127 -1.17 0.58 -12.35
CA TRP A 127 -0.66 -0.66 -12.92
C TRP A 127 -1.73 -1.76 -13.03
N LEU A 128 -2.55 -1.97 -11.99
CA LEU A 128 -3.61 -2.99 -11.97
C LEU A 128 -4.74 -2.69 -12.96
N LEU A 129 -5.07 -1.42 -13.13
CA LEU A 129 -6.09 -0.94 -14.06
C LEU A 129 -5.59 -0.85 -15.51
N TYR A 130 -4.30 -1.09 -15.73
CA TYR A 130 -3.74 -1.10 -17.08
C TYR A 130 -4.21 -2.35 -17.85
N PRO A 131 -4.63 -2.24 -19.13
CA PRO A 131 -5.26 -3.34 -19.87
C PRO A 131 -4.47 -4.65 -19.91
N GLU A 132 -3.16 -4.58 -20.14
CA GLU A 132 -2.29 -5.76 -20.20
C GLU A 132 -2.20 -6.48 -18.84
N THR A 133 -2.20 -5.72 -17.75
CA THR A 133 -2.26 -6.28 -16.39
C THR A 133 -3.61 -6.93 -16.14
N MET A 134 -4.72 -6.26 -16.50
CA MET A 134 -6.06 -6.83 -16.37
C MET A 134 -6.20 -8.16 -17.13
N GLN A 135 -5.62 -8.26 -18.33
CA GLN A 135 -5.54 -9.51 -19.09
C GLN A 135 -4.72 -10.58 -18.37
N ALA A 136 -3.55 -10.22 -17.80
CA ALA A 136 -2.72 -11.14 -17.04
C ALA A 136 -3.41 -11.71 -15.79
N TYR A 137 -4.38 -10.99 -15.21
CA TYR A 137 -5.23 -11.47 -14.12
C TYR A 137 -6.53 -12.13 -14.61
N GLY A 138 -6.73 -12.22 -15.93
CA GLY A 138 -7.90 -12.82 -16.57
C GLY A 138 -9.19 -12.00 -16.46
N ILE A 139 -9.09 -10.69 -16.17
CA ILE A 139 -10.22 -9.76 -16.01
C ILE A 139 -10.73 -9.27 -17.37
N ARG A 140 -9.82 -9.05 -18.33
CA ARG A 140 -10.17 -8.62 -19.69
C ARG A 140 -9.69 -9.68 -20.68
N GLU A 141 -10.47 -9.92 -21.73
CA GLU A 141 -10.05 -10.77 -22.85
C GLU A 141 -9.03 -10.02 -23.72
N ALA A 142 -8.18 -10.78 -24.43
CA ALA A 142 -7.29 -10.19 -25.43
C ALA A 142 -8.14 -9.54 -26.51
N ALA A 143 -7.89 -8.27 -26.84
CA ALA A 143 -8.51 -7.68 -28.00
C ALA A 143 -7.93 -8.36 -29.24
N GLU A 144 -8.80 -9.04 -30.00
CA GLU A 144 -8.48 -9.64 -31.31
C GLU A 144 -8.02 -8.59 -32.33
#